data_AF-A0A0F9VBD8-F1
#
_entry.id   AF-A0A0F9VBD8-F1
#
_cell.length_a   1.000
_cell.length_b   1.000
_cell.length_c   1.000
_cell.angle_alpha   90.00
_cell.angle_beta   90.00
_cell.angle_gamma   90.00
#
_symmetry.space_group_name_H-M   'P 1'
#
loop_
_entity.id
_entity.type
_entity.pdbx_description
1 polymer ?
#
loop_
_entity_poly.entity_id
_entity_poly.type
_entity_poly.pdbx_seq_one_letter_code
_entity_poly.pdbx_strand_id
1 'polypeptide(L)' 'MKQKKLPKSLRKFIRREKARIRRSVLSLKKQEELINELYQKFLNISTENKEKTN' A
#
# COMPACT_ATOMS: atom_id res chain seq x y z
N MET A 1 14.72 -5.32 14.24
CA MET A 1 13.26 -5.42 14.51
C MET A 1 12.60 -6.29 13.45
N LYS A 2 11.96 -7.40 13.84
CA LYS A 2 11.24 -8.28 12.90
C LYS A 2 9.96 -7.55 12.47
N GLN A 3 9.97 -6.87 11.32
CA GLN A 3 8.77 -6.19 10.81
C GLN A 3 7.62 -7.20 10.79
N LYS A 4 6.53 -6.91 11.53
CA LYS A 4 5.36 -7.78 11.58
C LYS A 4 4.82 -7.91 10.17
N LYS A 5 5.10 -9.05 9.52
CA LYS A 5 4.68 -9.28 8.13
C LYS A 5 3.14 -9.30 8.10
N LEU A 6 2.53 -8.54 7.19
CA LEU A 6 1.08 -8.58 6.93
C LEU A 6 0.58 -10.02 6.79
N PRO A 7 -0.65 -10.37 7.20
CA PRO A 7 -1.22 -11.71 7.00
C PRO A 7 -1.10 -12.23 5.57
N LYS A 8 -0.96 -13.55 5.38
CA LYS A 8 -0.76 -14.18 4.06
C LYS A 8 -1.86 -13.84 3.07
N SER A 9 -3.11 -13.84 3.52
CA SER A 9 -4.30 -13.47 2.73
C SER A 9 -4.18 -12.05 2.19
N LEU A 10 -3.86 -11.10 3.07
CA LEU A 10 -3.72 -9.69 2.73
C LEU A 10 -2.56 -9.43 1.76
N ARG A 11 -1.40 -10.07 1.97
CA ARG A 11 -0.29 -9.99 1.00
C ARG A 11 -0.68 -10.49 -0.39
N LYS A 12 -1.43 -11.60 -0.45
CA LYS A 12 -1.93 -12.17 -1.72
C LYS A 12 -2.92 -11.21 -2.40
N PHE A 13 -3.79 -10.57 -1.62
CA PHE A 13 -4.71 -9.55 -2.09
C PHE A 13 -3.97 -8.33 -2.67
N ILE A 14 -3.09 -7.70 -1.88
CA ILE A 14 -2.32 -6.53 -2.32
C ILE A 14 -1.53 -6.84 -3.59
N ARG A 15 -0.90 -8.01 -3.67
CA ARG A 15 -0.15 -8.42 -4.88
C ARG A 15 -1.03 -8.50 -6.13
N ARG A 16 -2.26 -9.01 -6.02
CA ARG A 16 -3.22 -9.09 -7.13
C ARG A 16 -3.66 -7.70 -7.56
N GLU A 17 -3.99 -6.83 -6.62
CA GLU A 17 -4.43 -5.46 -6.93
C GLU A 17 -3.32 -4.63 -7.57
N LYS A 18 -2.07 -4.74 -7.10
CA LYS A 18 -0.92 -4.09 -7.77
C LYS A 18 -0.77 -4.55 -9.23
N ALA A 19 -0.94 -5.85 -9.50
CA ALA A 19 -0.88 -6.39 -10.85
C ALA A 19 -2.08 -5.95 -11.72
N ARG A 20 -3.24 -5.71 -11.12
CA ARG A 20 -4.39 -5.12 -11.80
C ARG A 20 -4.10 -3.66 -12.17
N ILE A 21 -3.66 -2.84 -11.22
CA ILE A 21 -3.32 -1.41 -11.44
C ILE A 21 -2.32 -1.26 -12.59
N ARG A 22 -1.23 -2.06 -12.58
CA ARG A 22 -0.22 -2.02 -13.65
C ARG A 22 -0.74 -2.39 -15.04
N ARG A 23 -1.79 -3.21 -15.12
CA ARG A 23 -2.43 -3.59 -16.40
C ARG A 23 -3.50 -2.61 -16.83
N SER A 24 -4.18 -1.97 -15.89
CA SER A 24 -5.34 -1.09 -16.16
C SER A 24 -4.98 0.39 -16.33
N VAL A 25 -3.81 0.82 -15.87
CA VAL A 25 -3.41 2.24 -15.87
C VAL A 25 -2.13 2.41 -16.67
N LEU A 26 -2.18 3.18 -17.75
CA LEU A 26 -1.01 3.41 -18.63
C LEU A 26 0.04 4.33 -17.96
N SER A 27 -0.40 5.34 -17.21
CA SER A 27 0.49 6.32 -16.59
C SER A 27 1.20 5.74 -15.36
N LEU A 28 2.54 5.75 -15.37
CA LEU A 28 3.38 5.30 -14.27
C LEU A 28 3.11 6.07 -12.97
N LYS A 29 2.96 7.40 -13.06
CA LYS A 29 2.64 8.24 -11.89
C LYS A 29 1.31 7.82 -11.25
N LYS A 30 0.30 7.56 -12.08
CA LYS A 30 -1.02 7.16 -11.58
C LYS A 30 -1.03 5.74 -11.01
N GLN A 31 -0.21 4.84 -11.56
CA GLN A 31 0.01 3.52 -10.96
C GLN A 31 0.59 3.66 -9.54
N GLU A 32 1.58 4.52 -9.36
CA GLU A 32 2.23 4.72 -8.05
C GLU A 32 1.26 5.30 -7.02
N GLU A 33 0.48 6.32 -7.38
CA GLU A 33 -0.56 6.90 -6.51
C GLU A 33 -1.55 5.85 -6.01
N LEU A 34 -2.10 5.03 -6.91
CA LEU A 34 -3.09 4.00 -6.56
C LEU A 34 -2.49 2.88 -5.71
N ILE A 35 -1.24 2.51 -5.97
CA ILE A 35 -0.52 1.52 -5.17
C ILE A 35 -0.28 2.06 -3.75
N ASN A 36 0.07 3.34 -3.62
CA ASN A 36 0.24 3.98 -2.31
C ASN A 36 -1.09 4.05 -1.55
N GLU A 37 -2.17 4.46 -2.21
CA GLU A 37 -3.51 4.45 -1.60
C GLU A 37 -3.93 3.05 -1.13
N LEU A 38 -3.66 2.02 -1.95
CA LEU A 38 -3.90 0.63 -1.58
C LEU A 38 -3.13 0.25 -0.31
N TYR A 39 -1.86 0.61 -0.20
CA TYR A 39 -1.10 0.37 1.02
C TYR A 39 -1.65 1.13 2.23
N GLN A 40 -2.03 2.40 2.08
CA GLN A 40 -2.60 3.20 3.16
C GLN A 40 -3.88 2.56 3.73
N LYS A 41 -4.79 2.11 2.85
CA LYS A 41 -6.05 1.44 3.24
C LYS A 41 -5.84 0.18 4.08
N PHE A 42 -4.76 -0.56 3.84
CA PHE A 42 -4.55 -1.88 4.46
C PHE A 42 -3.49 -1.91 5.55
N LEU A 43 -2.58 -0.94 5.57
CA LEU A 43 -1.57 -0.89 6.60
C LEU A 43 -2.01 -0.09 7.82
N ASN A 44 -3.10 0.69 7.77
CA ASN A 44 -3.40 1.70 8.81
C ASN A 44 -2.08 2.30 9.30
N ILE A 45 -1.22 2.76 8.36
CA ILE A 45 -0.10 3.60 8.73
C ILE A 45 -0.78 4.89 9.10
N SER A 46 -1.21 4.93 10.35
CA SER A 46 -1.57 6.14 11.03
C SER A 46 -0.43 7.09 10.76
N THR A 47 -0.72 8.05 9.90
CA THR A 47 -0.19 9.41 9.96
C THR A 47 -0.56 10.06 11.30
N GLU A 48 -0.52 9.33 12.41
CA GLU A 48 -0.55 9.83 13.80
C GLU A 48 0.87 9.79 14.40
N ASN A 49 1.82 9.06 13.79
CA ASN A 49 3.20 8.98 14.29
C ASN A 49 4.16 10.01 13.64
N LYS A 50 3.66 10.90 12.78
CA LYS A 50 4.46 12.01 12.22
C LYS A 50 4.14 13.39 12.81
N GLU A 51 3.08 13.53 13.62
CA GLU A 51 2.69 14.82 14.21
C GLU A 51 3.09 15.00 15.69
N LYS A 52 3.72 14.00 16.34
CA LYS A 52 4.19 14.11 17.75
C LYS A 52 5.67 14.46 17.92
N THR A 53 6.34 14.90 16.85
CA THR A 53 7.76 15.29 16.89
C THR A 53 8.03 16.59 16.12
N ASN A 54 7.20 17.61 16.35
CA ASN A 54 7.56 19.01 16.17
C ASN A 54 6.97 19.84 17.31
#